data_AF-A0A7V3I013-F1
#
_entry.id   AF-A0A7V3I013-F1
#
_cell.length_a   1.000
_cell.length_b   1.000
_cell.length_c   1.000
_cell.angle_alpha   90.00
_cell.angle_beta   90.00
_cell.angle_gamma   90.00
#
_symmetry.space_group_name_H-M   'P 1'
#
loop_
_entity.id
_entity.type
_entity.pdbx_description
1 polymer ?
#
loop_
_entity_poly.entity_id
_entity_poly.type
_entity_poly.pdbx_seq_one_letter_code
_entity_poly.pdbx_strand_id
1 'polypeptide(L)'
;MSDKHRSRRIAASPQEIWDVLADFGSISSWAGNVDHSCILFCGPGGAAVGTARRVQVKRAALVERITEFDPPHALGYDIEGLPGRLRRVANRWTLAPVGGGATVVSLTSTVEI
;
A
#
# COMPACT_ATOMS: atom_id res chain seq x y z
N MET A 1 8.56 12.64 13.64
CA MET A 1 7.52 12.02 12.79
C MET A 1 7.02 13.06 11.80
N SER A 2 6.92 12.72 10.53
CA SER A 2 6.39 13.60 9.48
C SER A 2 5.46 12.80 8.58
N ASP A 3 4.28 13.37 8.31
CA ASP A 3 3.26 12.75 7.48
C ASP A 3 3.12 13.50 6.15
N LYS A 4 2.97 12.74 5.07
CA LYS A 4 2.55 13.24 3.76
C LYS A 4 1.24 12.58 3.39
N HIS A 5 0.28 13.38 2.97
CA HIS A 5 -1.04 12.90 2.58
C HIS A 5 -1.33 13.28 1.13
N ARG A 6 -1.91 12.35 0.38
CA ARG A 6 -2.47 12.58 -0.95
C ARG A 6 -3.83 11.93 -1.04
N SER A 7 -4.77 12.58 -1.73
CA SER A 7 -6.08 12.01 -1.98
C SER A 7 -6.52 12.25 -3.42
N ARG A 8 -7.38 11.36 -3.93
CA ARG A 8 -7.97 11.46 -5.25
C ARG A 8 -9.37 10.86 -5.25
N ARG A 9 -10.31 11.51 -5.94
CA ARG A 9 -11.62 10.94 -6.23
C ARG A 9 -11.53 10.07 -7.48
N ILE A 10 -12.04 8.84 -7.40
CA ILE A 10 -12.10 7.86 -8.49
C ILE A 10 -13.56 7.49 -8.72
N ALA A 11 -13.99 7.46 -9.99
CA ALA A 11 -15.33 7.05 -10.39
C ALA A 11 -15.45 5.51 -10.43
N ALA A 12 -15.26 4.89 -9.27
CA ALA A 12 -15.43 3.46 -9.03
C ALA A 12 -15.85 3.26 -7.57
N SER A 13 -16.54 2.15 -7.30
CA SER A 13 -16.93 1.75 -5.95
C SER A 13 -15.71 1.40 -5.09
N PRO A 14 -15.82 1.41 -3.75
CA PRO A 14 -14.73 1.01 -2.87
C PRO A 14 -14.26 -0.42 -3.14
N GLN A 15 -15.18 -1.33 -3.48
CA GLN A 15 -14.85 -2.73 -3.77
C GLN A 15 -13.99 -2.87 -5.04
N GLU A 16 -14.36 -2.20 -6.13
CA GLU A 16 -13.59 -2.26 -7.39
C GLU A 16 -12.16 -1.74 -7.21
N ILE A 17 -11.99 -0.69 -6.41
CA ILE A 17 -10.66 -0.16 -6.09
C ILE A 17 -9.93 -1.10 -5.13
N TRP A 18 -10.64 -1.66 -4.15
CA TRP A 18 -10.09 -2.61 -3.21
C TRP A 18 -9.54 -3.85 -3.89
N ASP A 19 -10.25 -4.41 -4.88
CA ASP A 19 -9.80 -5.61 -5.60
C ASP A 19 -8.42 -5.39 -6.26
N VAL A 20 -8.15 -4.17 -6.75
CA VAL A 20 -6.84 -3.78 -7.30
C VAL A 20 -5.79 -3.57 -6.21
N LEU A 21 -6.16 -2.97 -5.07
CA LEU A 21 -5.22 -2.72 -3.97
C LEU A 21 -4.86 -3.99 -3.18
N ALA A 22 -5.83 -4.89 -3.00
CA ALA A 22 -5.72 -6.13 -2.24
C ALA A 22 -4.90 -7.19 -2.96
N ASP A 23 -4.80 -7.13 -4.29
CA ASP A 23 -3.77 -7.84 -5.05
C ASP A 23 -2.39 -7.21 -4.81
N PHE A 24 -1.89 -7.41 -3.59
CA PHE A 24 -0.69 -6.77 -3.08
C PHE A 24 0.55 -7.12 -3.92
N GLY A 25 0.58 -8.25 -4.61
CA GLY A 25 1.70 -8.63 -5.49
C GLY A 25 1.79 -7.77 -6.74
N SER A 26 0.67 -7.24 -7.23
CA SER A 26 0.52 -6.76 -8.61
C SER A 26 0.62 -5.24 -8.79
N ILE A 27 1.18 -4.51 -7.83
CA ILE A 27 1.26 -3.03 -7.91
C ILE A 27 1.95 -2.49 -9.19
N SER A 28 2.90 -3.23 -9.77
CA SER A 28 3.56 -2.86 -11.03
C SER A 28 2.62 -2.80 -12.23
N SER A 29 1.43 -3.41 -12.15
CA SER A 29 0.43 -3.37 -13.23
C SER A 29 -0.25 -2.01 -13.37
N TRP A 30 -0.23 -1.16 -12.33
CA TRP A 30 -0.96 0.11 -12.32
C TRP A 30 -0.17 1.30 -11.75
N ALA A 31 0.82 1.07 -10.88
CA ALA A 31 1.67 2.14 -10.36
C ALA A 31 2.84 2.40 -11.33
N GLY A 32 2.74 3.42 -12.17
CA GLY A 32 3.73 3.72 -13.22
C GLY A 32 5.15 4.05 -12.75
N ASN A 33 5.40 4.14 -11.45
CA ASN A 33 6.73 4.29 -10.87
C ASN A 33 7.35 2.98 -10.34
N VAL A 34 6.64 1.84 -10.46
CA VAL A 34 7.08 0.54 -9.99
C VAL A 34 7.43 -0.34 -11.19
N ASP A 35 8.69 -0.78 -11.27
CA ASP A 35 9.19 -1.59 -12.38
C ASP A 35 8.84 -3.08 -12.22
N HIS A 36 8.78 -3.56 -10.97
CA HIS A 36 8.49 -4.96 -10.65
C HIS A 36 7.96 -5.09 -9.22
N SER A 37 7.07 -6.04 -8.99
CA SER A 37 6.62 -6.44 -7.66
C SER A 37 6.35 -7.94 -7.61
N CYS A 38 6.70 -8.58 -6.49
CA CYS A 38 6.33 -9.96 -6.22
C CYS A 38 6.16 -10.22 -4.72
N ILE A 39 5.27 -11.15 -4.36
CA ILE A 39 5.16 -11.65 -2.98
C ILE A 39 6.43 -12.42 -2.63
N LEU A 40 7.03 -12.10 -1.49
CA LEU A 40 8.16 -12.84 -0.92
C LEU A 40 7.67 -14.00 -0.07
N PHE A 41 6.70 -13.74 0.81
CA PHE A 41 6.06 -14.73 1.66
C PHE A 41 4.74 -14.19 2.19
N CYS A 42 3.83 -15.10 2.53
CA CYS A 42 2.55 -14.77 3.15
C CYS A 42 2.69 -14.63 4.67
N GLY A 43 1.73 -13.93 5.29
CA GLY A 43 1.62 -13.85 6.74
C GLY A 43 1.35 -15.21 7.38
N PRO A 44 1.42 -15.31 8.72
CA PRO A 44 1.20 -16.54 9.46
C PRO A 44 -0.12 -17.21 9.05
N GLY A 45 -0.07 -18.51 8.73
CA GLY A 45 -1.24 -19.27 8.29
C GLY A 45 -1.86 -18.79 6.96
N GLY A 46 -1.13 -18.02 6.15
CA GLY A 46 -1.64 -17.44 4.91
C GLY A 46 -2.41 -16.13 5.09
N ALA A 47 -2.35 -15.51 6.28
CA ALA A 47 -3.00 -14.24 6.55
C ALA A 47 -2.43 -13.09 5.69
N ALA A 48 -3.29 -12.12 5.36
CA ALA A 48 -2.86 -10.92 4.66
C ALA A 48 -1.87 -10.09 5.50
N VAL A 49 -2.22 -9.81 6.77
CA VAL A 49 -1.30 -9.15 7.71
C VAL A 49 -0.05 -10.01 7.90
N GLY A 50 1.11 -9.37 7.76
CA GLY A 50 2.42 -10.03 7.78
C GLY A 50 2.93 -10.49 6.41
N THR A 51 2.07 -10.54 5.38
CA THR A 51 2.50 -10.78 3.99
C THR A 51 3.46 -9.68 3.56
N ALA A 52 4.58 -10.08 2.94
CA ALA A 52 5.59 -9.15 2.44
C ALA A 52 5.77 -9.30 0.93
N ARG A 53 6.00 -8.16 0.26
CA ARG A 53 6.36 -8.09 -1.15
C ARG A 53 7.70 -7.40 -1.32
N ARG A 54 8.41 -7.73 -2.39
CA ARG A 54 9.55 -6.96 -2.88
C ARG A 54 9.06 -6.03 -3.98
N VAL A 55 9.38 -4.74 -3.87
CA VAL A 55 9.05 -3.73 -4.88
C VAL A 55 10.34 -3.16 -5.48
N GLN A 56 10.44 -3.13 -6.80
CA GLN A 56 11.51 -2.43 -7.51
C GLN A 56 11.00 -1.06 -7.97
N VAL A 57 11.67 0.01 -7.53
CA VAL A 57 11.40 1.39 -7.95
C VAL A 57 12.69 1.98 -8.51
N LYS A 58 12.81 2.04 -9.83
CA LYS A 58 14.03 2.45 -10.54
C LYS A 58 15.24 1.63 -10.06
N ARG A 59 16.19 2.28 -9.37
CA ARG A 59 17.41 1.65 -8.82
C ARG A 59 17.23 1.14 -7.40
N ALA A 60 16.10 1.39 -6.76
CA ALA A 60 15.84 1.02 -5.38
C ALA A 60 14.99 -0.27 -5.32
N ALA A 61 15.35 -1.14 -4.38
CA ALA A 61 14.56 -2.30 -4.00
C ALA A 61 14.06 -2.09 -2.58
N LEU A 62 12.77 -2.25 -2.38
CA LEU A 62 12.10 -2.12 -1.10
C LEU A 62 11.44 -3.44 -0.73
N VAL A 63 11.34 -3.71 0.56
CA VAL A 63 10.44 -4.75 1.08
C VAL A 63 9.29 -4.04 1.77
N GLU A 64 8.06 -4.39 1.42
CA GLU A 64 6.86 -3.83 2.02
C GLU A 64 6.07 -4.93 2.71
N ARG A 65 5.72 -4.74 3.98
CA ARG A 65 5.00 -5.72 4.79
C ARG A 65 3.67 -5.18 5.25
N ILE A 66 2.58 -5.92 4.97
CA ILE A 66 1.23 -5.55 5.38
C ILE A 66 1.13 -5.54 6.91
N THR A 67 0.68 -4.42 7.46
CA THR A 67 0.42 -4.20 8.90
C THR A 67 -1.08 -4.05 9.20
N GLU A 68 -1.89 -3.70 8.20
CA GLU A 68 -3.34 -3.55 8.30
C GLU A 68 -3.98 -4.04 7.00
N PHE A 69 -5.06 -4.82 7.12
CA PHE A 69 -5.83 -5.31 5.99
C PHE A 69 -7.30 -5.39 6.40
N ASP A 70 -8.06 -4.35 6.08
CA ASP A 70 -9.48 -4.19 6.45
C ASP A 70 -10.31 -3.96 5.17
N PRO A 71 -10.78 -5.02 4.50
CA PRO A 71 -11.59 -4.90 3.29
C PRO A 71 -12.94 -4.22 3.50
N PRO A 72 -13.42 -3.38 2.56
CA PRO A 72 -12.69 -2.72 1.47
C PRO A 72 -12.13 -1.35 1.88
N HIS A 73 -11.90 -1.09 3.17
CA HIS A 73 -11.71 0.26 3.70
C HIS A 73 -10.25 0.68 3.83
N ALA A 74 -9.33 -0.20 4.22
CA ALA A 74 -7.96 0.19 4.54
C ALA A 74 -6.90 -0.89 4.30
N LEU A 75 -5.75 -0.46 3.77
CA LEU A 75 -4.55 -1.28 3.57
C LEU A 75 -3.34 -0.51 4.10
N GLY A 76 -2.70 -1.03 5.14
CA GLY A 76 -1.48 -0.48 5.74
C GLY A 76 -0.29 -1.39 5.53
N TYR A 77 0.89 -0.80 5.30
CA TYR A 77 2.15 -1.54 5.24
C TYR A 77 3.34 -0.69 5.68
N ASP A 78 4.34 -1.38 6.25
CA ASP A 78 5.64 -0.80 6.58
C ASP A 78 6.63 -1.08 5.46
N ILE A 79 7.57 -0.14 5.24
CA ILE A 79 8.68 -0.26 4.30
C ILE A 79 9.94 -0.62 5.08
N GLU A 80 10.50 -1.78 4.77
CA GLU A 80 11.73 -2.32 5.35
C GLU A 80 12.94 -2.07 4.43
N GLY A 81 14.16 -2.23 4.98
CA GLY A 81 15.41 -2.01 4.24
C GLY A 81 15.77 -0.54 4.06
N LEU A 82 15.28 0.33 4.95
CA LEU A 82 15.53 1.76 4.90
C LEU A 82 16.99 2.10 5.27
N PRO A 83 17.56 3.19 4.74
CA PRO A 83 18.84 3.73 5.21
C PRO A 83 18.83 3.95 6.72
N GLY A 84 19.95 3.67 7.40
CA GLY A 84 20.03 3.62 8.87
C GLY A 84 19.70 4.91 9.66
N ARG A 85 19.36 6.01 8.99
CA ARG A 85 18.82 7.23 9.63
C ARG A 85 17.30 7.23 9.73
N LEU A 86 16.60 6.34 9.05
CA LEU A 86 15.14 6.23 9.08
C LEU A 86 14.76 5.08 9.99
N ARG A 87 13.98 5.36 11.03
CA ARG A 87 13.48 4.34 11.96
C ARG A 87 12.33 3.53 11.36
N ARG A 88 11.40 4.23 10.71
CA ARG A 88 10.19 3.63 10.14
C ARG A 88 9.65 4.47 9.01
N VAL A 89 9.19 3.81 7.95
CA VAL A 89 8.36 4.41 6.92
C VAL A 89 7.14 3.52 6.77
N ALA A 90 5.95 4.09 6.88
CA ALA A 90 4.69 3.38 6.78
C ALA A 90 3.77 4.08 5.79
N ASN A 91 3.03 3.30 5.00
CA ASN A 91 1.99 3.80 4.12
C ASN A 91 0.65 3.21 4.53
N ARG A 92 -0.40 4.03 4.47
CA ARG A 92 -1.77 3.59 4.68
C ARG A 92 -2.68 4.13 3.58
N TRP A 93 -3.33 3.22 2.88
CA TRP A 93 -4.40 3.50 1.94
C TRP A 93 -5.74 3.46 2.65
N THR A 94 -6.63 4.42 2.35
CA THR A 94 -8.03 4.39 2.79
C THR A 94 -8.98 4.66 1.64
N LEU A 95 -10.11 3.95 1.65
CA LEU A 95 -11.18 4.06 0.66
C LEU A 95 -12.45 4.54 1.36
N ALA A 96 -12.90 5.75 1.03
CA ALA A 96 -14.14 6.32 1.55
C ALA A 96 -15.17 6.48 0.42
N PRO A 97 -16.33 5.79 0.48
CA PRO A 97 -17.38 5.98 -0.52
C PRO A 97 -17.88 7.43 -0.51
N VAL A 98 -18.17 7.96 -1.68
CA VAL A 98 -18.81 9.25 -1.88
C VAL A 98 -19.98 9.10 -2.86
N GLY A 99 -20.95 10.01 -2.77
CA GLY A 99 -22.16 9.95 -3.60
C GLY A 99 -21.85 9.85 -5.09
N GLY A 100 -22.70 9.14 -5.84
CA GLY A 100 -22.56 8.94 -7.28
C GLY A 100 -21.63 7.79 -7.70
N GLY A 101 -21.50 6.75 -6.89
CA GLY A 101 -20.71 5.55 -7.23
C GLY A 101 -19.20 5.79 -7.30
N ALA A 102 -18.71 6.79 -6.58
CA ALA A 102 -17.31 7.18 -6.57
C ALA A 102 -16.69 6.96 -5.18
N THR A 103 -15.37 6.95 -5.12
CA THR A 103 -14.61 6.75 -3.89
C THR A 103 -13.52 7.80 -3.78
N VAL A 104 -13.33 8.35 -2.58
CA VAL A 104 -12.13 9.12 -2.23
C VAL A 104 -11.08 8.13 -1.75
N VAL A 105 -10.01 8.00 -2.52
CA VAL A 105 -8.84 7.20 -2.19
C VAL A 105 -7.81 8.11 -1.56
N SER A 106 -7.30 7.75 -0.39
CA SER A 106 -6.23 8.49 0.27
C SER A 106 -5.03 7.61 0.54
N LEU A 107 -3.84 8.17 0.40
CA LEU A 107 -2.57 7.59 0.79
C LEU A 107 -1.90 8.52 1.80
N THR A 108 -1.66 8.01 3.01
CA THR A 108 -0.83 8.68 4.02
C THR A 108 0.49 7.94 4.14
N SER A 109 1.60 8.66 4.00
CA SER A 109 2.96 8.18 4.23
C SER A 109 3.52 8.83 5.48
N THR A 110 3.86 8.02 6.48
CA THR A 110 4.47 8.46 7.75
C THR A 110 5.95 8.09 7.76
N VAL A 111 6.79 9.05 8.12
CA VAL A 111 8.25 8.88 8.24
C VAL A 111 8.71 9.21 9.65
N GLU A 112 9.43 8.29 10.25
CA GLU A 112 10.08 8.43 11.55
C GLU A 112 11.61 8.37 11.36
N ILE A 113 12.31 9.37 11.92
CA ILE A 113 13.77 9.57 11.88
C ILE A 113 14.28 9.40 13.32
#